data_AF-X1RCF6-F1
#
_entry.id   AF-X1RCF6-F1
#
_cell.length_a   1.000
_cell.length_b   1.000
_cell.length_c   1.000
_cell.angle_alpha   90.00
_cell.angle_beta   90.00
_cell.angle_gamma   90.00
#
_symmetry.space_group_name_H-M   'P 1'
#
loop_
_entity.id
_entity.type
_entity.pdbx_description
1 polymer ?
#
loop_
_entity_poly.entity_id
_entity_poly.type
_entity_poly.pdbx_seq_one_letter_code
_entity_poly.pdbx_strand_id
1 'polypeptide(L)' 'MVDILPLKGLIYNKNKIKNISNVISPPYDVISPTLEKKIYNLDPCNIINLILPK' A
#
# COMPACT_ATOMS: atom_id res chain seq x y z
N MET A 1 3.59 -36.05 6.74
CA MET A 1 4.47 -34.93 6.31
C MET A 1 3.54 -33.82 5.85
N VAL A 2 3.74 -32.56 6.26
CA VAL A 2 2.85 -31.45 5.89
C VAL A 2 3.37 -30.81 4.61
N ASP A 3 2.51 -30.64 3.62
CA ASP A 3 2.86 -29.94 2.38
C ASP A 3 2.87 -28.43 2.61
N ILE A 4 4.00 -27.79 2.30
CA ILE A 4 4.19 -26.34 2.39
C ILE A 4 4.25 -25.80 0.97
N LEU A 5 3.32 -24.91 0.64
CA LEU A 5 3.23 -24.25 -0.66
C LEU A 5 3.42 -22.73 -0.51
N PRO A 6 4.04 -22.06 -1.50
CA PRO A 6 4.19 -20.62 -1.47
C PRO A 6 2.85 -19.92 -1.65
N LEU A 7 2.66 -18.80 -0.94
CA LEU A 7 1.50 -17.94 -1.15
C LEU A 7 1.72 -17.07 -2.39
N LYS A 8 0.77 -17.08 -3.33
CA LYS A 8 0.80 -16.15 -4.47
C LYS A 8 0.21 -14.81 -4.04
N GLY A 9 1.07 -13.90 -3.58
CA GLY A 9 0.68 -12.56 -3.17
C GLY A 9 0.23 -11.66 -4.33
N LEU A 10 -0.58 -10.66 -4.00
CA LEU A 10 -0.89 -9.54 -4.90
C LEU A 10 0.23 -8.51 -4.84
N ILE A 11 0.68 -8.03 -5.99
CA ILE A 11 1.71 -6.99 -6.10
C ILE A 11 1.27 -5.89 -7.05
N TYR A 12 1.83 -4.69 -6.86
CA TYR A 12 1.61 -3.58 -7.78
C TYR A 12 2.06 -3.91 -9.20
N ASN A 13 1.29 -3.43 -10.18
CA ASN A 13 1.64 -3.55 -11.58
C ASN A 13 2.86 -2.64 -11.89
N LYS A 14 4.02 -3.26 -12.11
CA LYS A 14 5.30 -2.57 -12.39
C LYS A 14 5.29 -1.70 -13.65
N ASN A 15 4.39 -1.97 -14.61
CA ASN A 15 4.25 -1.14 -15.80
C ASN A 15 3.48 0.15 -15.54
N LYS A 16 2.60 0.15 -14.53
CA LYS A 16 1.80 1.32 -14.11
C LYS A 16 2.51 2.12 -13.03
N ILE A 17 3.04 1.44 -12.02
CA ILE A 17 3.72 2.07 -10.89
C ILE A 17 5.23 2.08 -11.14
N LYS A 18 5.74 3.24 -11.58
CA LYS A 18 7.17 3.45 -11.81
C LYS A 18 7.95 3.72 -10.53
N ASN A 19 7.32 4.37 -9.55
CA ASN A 19 7.92 4.69 -8.26
C ASN A 19 7.04 4.13 -7.13
N ILE A 20 7.53 3.09 -6.46
CA ILE A 20 6.81 2.41 -5.38
C ILE A 20 6.59 3.34 -4.17
N SER A 21 7.49 4.30 -3.92
CA SER A 21 7.41 5.22 -2.79
C SER A 21 6.16 6.11 -2.82
N ASN A 22 5.54 6.30 -3.99
CA ASN A 22 4.33 7.08 -4.14
C ASN A 22 3.07 6.29 -3.75
N VAL A 23 3.13 4.96 -3.75
CA VAL A 23 1.96 4.09 -3.52
C VAL A 23 2.02 3.27 -2.23
N ILE A 24 3.03 3.49 -1.39
CA ILE A 24 3.13 2.85 -0.07
C ILE A 24 2.83 3.86 1.04
N SER A 25 2.52 3.35 2.22
CA SER A 25 2.31 4.13 3.44
C SER A 25 2.95 3.41 4.63
N PRO A 26 3.26 4.12 5.71
CA PRO A 26 3.49 3.46 6.99
C PRO A 26 2.20 2.77 7.49
N PRO A 27 2.29 1.93 8.53
CA PRO A 27 1.14 1.31 9.19
C PRO A 27 0.11 2.33 9.69
N TYR A 28 -1.19 1.97 9.66
CA TYR A 28 -2.28 2.91 9.94
C TYR A 28 -2.26 3.49 11.36
N ASP A 29 -1.69 2.77 12.32
CA ASP A 29 -1.59 3.13 13.73
C ASP A 29 -0.57 4.24 14.00
N VAL A 30 0.33 4.52 13.04
CA VAL A 30 1.33 5.59 13.15
C VAL A 30 1.08 6.75 12.19
N ILE A 31 -0.01 6.71 11.39
CA ILE A 31 -0.36 7.79 10.46
C ILE A 31 -1.07 8.92 11.19
N SER A 32 -0.49 10.12 11.17
CA SER A 32 -1.17 11.34 11.64
C SER A 32 -2.15 11.88 10.59
N PRO A 33 -3.20 12.63 10.98
CA PRO A 33 -4.17 13.19 10.03
C PRO A 33 -3.55 14.10 8.95
N THR A 34 -2.43 14.77 9.26
CA THR A 34 -1.72 15.62 8.30
C THR A 34 -0.92 14.79 7.30
N LEU A 35 -0.29 13.70 7.76
CA LEU A 35 0.41 12.76 6.90
C LEU A 35 -0.59 12.00 6.01
N GLU A 36 -1.71 11.59 6.57
CA GLU A 36 -2.79 10.91 5.88
C GLU A 36 -3.22 11.69 4.63
N LYS A 37 -3.56 12.98 4.78
CA LYS A 37 -3.92 13.85 3.65
C LYS A 37 -2.83 13.94 2.59
N LYS A 38 -1.56 13.99 3.01
CA LYS A 38 -0.43 14.00 2.06
C LYS A 38 -0.38 12.70 1.26
N ILE A 39 -0.52 11.55 1.94
CA ILE A 39 -0.45 10.23 1.31
C ILE A 39 -1.61 10.02 0.33
N TYR A 40 -2.84 10.39 0.70
CA TYR A 40 -3.98 10.33 -0.23
C TYR A 40 -3.78 11.16 -1.49
N ASN A 41 -3.05 12.28 -1.38
CA ASN A 41 -2.77 13.17 -2.51
C ASN A 41 -1.54 12.75 -3.34
N LEU A 42 -0.74 11.76 -2.91
CA LEU A 42 0.46 11.32 -3.63
C LEU A 42 0.12 10.51 -4.89
N ASP A 43 -0.74 9.51 -4.75
CA ASP A 43 -1.14 8.63 -5.85
C ASP A 43 -2.48 7.95 -5.52
N PRO A 44 -3.43 7.89 -6.47
CA PRO A 44 -4.72 7.22 -6.26
C PRO A 44 -4.60 5.72 -5.96
N CYS A 45 -3.50 5.06 -6.33
CA CYS A 45 -3.25 3.64 -6.07
C CYS A 45 -2.53 3.38 -4.73
N ASN A 46 -2.37 4.38 -3.87
CA ASN A 46 -1.66 4.20 -2.61
C ASN A 46 -2.35 3.18 -1.70
N ILE A 47 -1.56 2.33 -1.03
CA ILE A 47 -2.01 1.26 -0.13
C ILE A 47 -2.91 1.78 1.01
N ILE A 48 -2.79 3.07 1.38
CA ILE A 48 -3.63 3.70 2.40
C ILE A 48 -5.14 3.52 2.12
N ASN A 49 -5.54 3.50 0.85
CA ASN A 49 -6.94 3.27 0.44
C ASN A 49 -7.47 1.88 0.84
N LEU A 50 -6.57 0.91 1.07
CA LEU A 50 -6.92 -0.46 1.46
C LEU A 50 -6.81 -0.68 2.97
N ILE A 51 -5.76 -0.13 3.60
CA ILE A 51 -5.46 -0.39 5.02
C ILE A 51 -6.18 0.57 5.98
N LEU A 52 -6.59 1.75 5.49
CA LEU A 52 -7.33 2.75 6.24
C LEU A 52 -8.40 3.38 5.32
N PRO A 53 -9.43 2.63 4.92
CA PRO A 53 -10.48 3.16 4.06
C PRO A 53 -11.29 4.24 4.79
N LYS A 54 -11.68 5.28 4.05
CA LYS A 54 -12.58 6.36 4.49
C LYS A 54 -13.95 6.21 3.85
#